data_AF-A0A7R7XXF6-F1
#
_entry.id   AF-A0A7R7XXF6-F1
#
_cell.length_a   1.000
_cell.length_b   1.000
_cell.length_c   1.000
_cell.angle_alpha   90.00
_cell.angle_beta   90.00
_cell.angle_gamma   90.00
#
_symmetry.space_group_name_H-M   'P 1'
#
loop_
_entity.id
_entity.type
_entity.pdbx_description
1 polymer ?
#
loop_
_entity_poly.entity_id
_entity_poly.type
_entity_poly.pdbx_seq_one_letter_code
_entity_poly.pdbx_strand_id
1 'polypeptide(L)'
;MVHCARKLEKYAGHPLRFFEGRISREAVQKITLTLSDQQLITGTSIFIAIFAHMCDITQYHFRIAYYLGAASFLTHQATVMIVSDFLKDFPLRRAWRMLWVIAIFAFVFLNNLVVYSSHFRSDSGLSVLCLFPPKLSATNYPANKILLILTSIFWAWGLLAVVRDLFPELLSCLRKLFRPLVPMLEKAFNIISGQGIYLWAQEREKATEPQSASRYMWRLLQAILFPPIVFSFSLTQLVSSTVIDLFRIITSLVATSLGISRSKTSSYVVDEDSVWNFGQIMSIFLLALPLFQALELLYEGWQASPRKGQVMDLDINSSSADLNQPTVSERDVFQFSRVVNAETFRENPTSTASSSVDLKERLYRSLAFRIWMRFLVLGMTAATCLVCTGLFGQEIVL
;
A
#
# COMPACT_ATOMS: atom_id res chain seq x y z
N MET A 1 -36.86 14.77 34.16
CA MET A 1 -35.61 14.66 33.34
C MET A 1 -34.65 13.56 33.81
N VAL A 2 -34.46 13.34 35.12
CA VAL A 2 -33.52 12.31 35.64
C VAL A 2 -33.88 10.87 35.24
N HIS A 3 -35.15 10.56 35.01
CA HIS A 3 -35.58 9.22 34.57
C HIS A 3 -35.29 8.93 33.08
N CYS A 4 -35.17 9.96 32.25
CA CYS A 4 -34.83 9.82 30.83
C CYS A 4 -33.31 9.62 30.65
N ALA A 5 -32.49 10.29 31.47
CA ALA A 5 -31.04 10.14 31.49
C ALA A 5 -30.61 8.71 31.87
N ARG A 6 -31.27 8.09 32.87
CA ARG A 6 -30.98 6.71 33.29
C ARG A 6 -31.34 5.65 32.24
N LYS A 7 -32.29 5.95 31.35
CA LYS A 7 -32.67 5.05 30.25
C LYS A 7 -31.66 5.11 29.10
N LEU A 8 -31.09 6.29 28.84
CA LEU A 8 -30.01 6.49 27.87
C LEU A 8 -28.70 5.82 28.28
N GLU A 9 -28.37 5.80 29.57
CA GLU A 9 -27.17 5.12 30.08
C GLU A 9 -27.19 3.60 29.83
N LYS A 10 -28.38 2.99 29.85
CA LYS A 10 -28.58 1.56 29.53
C LYS A 10 -28.36 1.23 28.05
N TYR A 11 -28.49 2.22 27.15
CA TYR A 11 -28.17 2.10 25.72
C TYR A 11 -26.75 2.56 25.39
N ALA A 12 -26.20 3.52 26.15
CA ALA A 12 -24.87 4.09 25.95
C ALA A 12 -23.73 3.19 26.47
N GLY A 13 -24.03 2.21 27.34
CA GLY A 13 -23.07 1.16 27.73
C GLY A 13 -22.89 0.04 26.69
N HIS A 14 -23.72 0.02 25.63
CA HIS A 14 -23.77 -1.05 24.64
C HIS A 14 -22.82 -0.92 23.42
N PRO A 15 -22.37 0.26 22.95
CA PRO A 15 -21.51 0.36 21.77
C PRO A 15 -20.04 0.00 22.06
N LEU A 16 -19.60 -0.01 23.32
CA LEU A 16 -18.24 -0.45 23.68
C LEU A 16 -18.16 -1.96 23.92
N ARG A 17 -19.22 -2.59 24.44
CA ARG A 17 -19.36 -4.07 24.46
C ARG A 17 -19.71 -4.67 23.09
N PHE A 18 -20.16 -3.86 22.13
CA PHE A 18 -20.39 -4.23 20.73
C PHE A 18 -19.12 -4.79 20.05
N PHE A 19 -17.93 -4.30 20.41
CA PHE A 19 -16.64 -4.79 19.89
C PHE A 19 -16.11 -6.05 20.59
N GLU A 20 -16.76 -6.50 21.67
CA GLU A 20 -16.27 -7.60 22.52
C GLU A 20 -16.80 -8.98 22.08
N GLY A 21 -17.78 -9.00 21.16
CA GLY A 21 -18.12 -10.20 20.39
C GLY A 21 -17.04 -10.45 19.35
N ARG A 22 -16.40 -11.62 19.35
CA ARG A 22 -15.36 -11.97 18.37
C ARG A 22 -15.92 -11.88 16.95
N ILE A 23 -15.73 -10.74 16.29
CA ILE A 23 -15.99 -10.64 14.86
C ILE A 23 -15.06 -11.66 14.20
N SER A 24 -15.63 -12.66 13.53
CA SER A 24 -14.83 -13.68 12.85
C SER A 24 -13.93 -12.99 11.82
N ARG A 25 -12.65 -13.38 11.78
CA ARG A 25 -11.68 -12.87 10.80
C ARG A 25 -12.22 -12.98 9.36
N GLU A 26 -12.97 -14.04 9.10
CA GLU A 26 -13.62 -14.28 7.81
C GLU A 26 -14.72 -13.24 7.50
N ALA A 27 -15.50 -12.83 8.49
CA ALA A 27 -16.53 -11.80 8.32
C ALA A 27 -15.87 -10.44 8.01
N VAL A 28 -14.81 -10.07 8.76
CA VAL A 28 -14.05 -8.84 8.47
C VAL A 28 -13.46 -8.87 7.06
N GLN A 29 -12.86 -10.00 6.64
CA GLN A 29 -12.30 -10.15 5.30
C GLN A 29 -13.37 -10.05 4.21
N LYS A 30 -14.55 -10.65 4.39
CA LYS A 30 -15.68 -10.54 3.44
C LYS A 30 -16.19 -9.11 3.33
N ILE A 31 -16.43 -8.43 4.45
CA ILE A 31 -16.86 -7.03 4.49
C ILE A 31 -15.81 -6.13 3.80
N THR A 32 -14.54 -6.31 4.16
CA THR A 32 -13.41 -5.56 3.61
C THR A 32 -13.29 -5.77 2.10
N LEU A 33 -13.55 -7.00 1.62
CA LEU A 33 -13.54 -7.31 0.21
C LEU A 33 -14.67 -6.60 -0.55
N THR A 34 -15.90 -6.63 -0.03
CA THR A 34 -17.04 -5.95 -0.66
C THR A 34 -16.83 -4.43 -0.71
N LEU A 35 -16.34 -3.84 0.39
CA LEU A 35 -15.98 -2.42 0.45
C LEU A 35 -14.88 -2.09 -0.57
N SER A 36 -13.88 -2.96 -0.69
CA SER A 36 -12.77 -2.80 -1.63
C SER A 36 -13.23 -2.74 -3.08
N ASP A 37 -14.14 -3.62 -3.48
CA ASP A 37 -14.68 -3.67 -4.84
C ASP A 37 -15.52 -2.43 -5.15
N GLN A 38 -16.31 -1.98 -4.19
CA GLN A 38 -17.11 -0.76 -4.32
C GLN A 38 -16.22 0.48 -4.45
N GLN A 39 -15.14 0.57 -3.68
CA GLN A 39 -14.18 1.67 -3.82
C GLN A 39 -13.64 1.72 -5.25
N LEU A 40 -13.26 0.56 -5.80
CA LEU A 40 -12.67 0.47 -7.14
C LEU A 40 -13.63 0.93 -8.24
N ILE A 41 -14.89 0.50 -8.19
CA ILE A 41 -15.94 0.91 -9.13
C ILE A 41 -16.28 2.39 -8.94
N THR A 42 -16.42 2.84 -7.69
CA THR A 42 -16.77 4.23 -7.36
C THR A 42 -15.68 5.19 -7.81
N GLY A 43 -14.41 4.90 -7.52
CA GLY A 43 -13.28 5.72 -7.95
C GLY A 43 -13.16 5.79 -9.47
N THR A 44 -13.35 4.66 -10.16
CA THR A 44 -13.38 4.63 -11.63
C THR A 44 -14.55 5.43 -12.20
N SER A 45 -15.73 5.35 -11.58
CA SER A 45 -16.92 6.10 -11.98
C SER A 45 -16.74 7.61 -11.82
N ILE A 46 -16.11 8.04 -10.72
CA ILE A 46 -15.72 9.44 -10.50
C ILE A 46 -14.86 9.92 -11.67
N PHE A 47 -13.83 9.16 -12.05
CA PHE A 47 -13.00 9.53 -13.20
C PHE A 47 -13.77 9.57 -14.51
N ILE A 48 -14.59 8.57 -14.81
CA ILE A 48 -15.41 8.56 -16.03
C ILE A 48 -16.32 9.80 -16.09
N ALA A 49 -16.99 10.15 -14.99
CA ALA A 49 -17.88 11.30 -14.92
C ALA A 49 -17.14 12.63 -15.15
N ILE A 50 -15.96 12.82 -14.54
CA ILE A 50 -15.15 14.02 -14.78
C ILE A 50 -14.74 14.13 -16.25
N PHE A 51 -14.34 13.00 -16.86
CA PHE A 51 -13.90 12.98 -18.26
C PHE A 51 -15.07 13.25 -19.23
N ALA A 52 -16.27 12.81 -18.89
CA ALA A 52 -17.48 13.09 -19.67
C ALA A 52 -17.88 14.57 -19.61
N HIS A 53 -17.64 15.25 -18.49
CA HIS A 53 -18.00 16.65 -18.24
C HIS A 53 -16.81 17.62 -18.29
N MET A 54 -15.74 17.29 -19.03
CA MET A 54 -14.54 18.15 -19.10
C MET A 54 -14.80 19.58 -19.60
N CYS A 55 -15.88 19.79 -20.37
CA CYS A 55 -16.29 21.09 -20.88
C CYS A 55 -16.92 21.97 -19.79
N ASP A 56 -17.64 21.34 -18.85
CA ASP A 56 -18.49 22.02 -17.87
C ASP A 56 -17.79 22.14 -16.50
N ILE A 57 -16.89 21.20 -16.20
CA ILE A 57 -16.19 21.11 -14.91
C ILE A 57 -15.00 22.08 -14.88
N THR A 58 -14.92 22.86 -13.81
CA THR A 58 -13.79 23.76 -13.54
C THR A 58 -12.55 22.98 -13.08
N GLN A 59 -11.36 23.57 -13.24
CA GLN A 59 -10.09 22.98 -12.77
C GLN A 59 -10.10 22.69 -11.26
N TYR A 60 -10.85 23.47 -10.47
CA TYR A 60 -11.07 23.23 -9.06
C TYR A 60 -11.76 21.88 -8.79
N HIS A 61 -12.93 21.66 -9.39
CA HIS A 61 -13.71 20.44 -9.26
C HIS A 61 -12.94 19.22 -9.77
N PHE A 62 -12.17 19.39 -10.85
CA PHE A 62 -11.28 18.36 -11.37
C PHE A 62 -10.21 17.93 -10.35
N ARG A 63 -9.58 18.88 -9.66
CA ARG A 63 -8.59 18.57 -8.62
C ARG A 63 -9.20 17.81 -7.45
N ILE A 64 -10.38 18.21 -6.98
CA ILE A 64 -11.08 17.50 -5.89
C ILE A 64 -11.39 16.07 -6.31
N ALA A 65 -11.92 15.91 -7.52
CA ALA A 65 -12.34 14.62 -8.01
C ALA A 65 -11.14 13.70 -8.33
N TYR A 66 -9.98 14.27 -8.72
CA TYR A 66 -8.70 13.58 -8.72
C TYR A 66 -8.33 13.04 -7.33
N TYR A 67 -8.38 13.86 -6.28
CA TYR A 67 -8.06 13.41 -4.92
C TYR A 67 -9.01 12.33 -4.41
N LEU A 68 -10.31 12.42 -4.73
CA LEU A 68 -11.31 11.41 -4.36
C LEU A 68 -11.05 10.07 -5.08
N GLY A 69 -10.80 10.09 -6.38
CA GLY A 69 -10.47 8.88 -7.14
C GLY A 69 -9.14 8.27 -6.70
N ALA A 70 -8.14 9.10 -6.41
CA ALA A 70 -6.86 8.68 -5.84
C ALA A 70 -7.01 8.06 -4.44
N ALA A 71 -7.85 8.65 -3.59
CA ALA A 71 -8.17 8.11 -2.26
C ALA A 71 -8.85 6.73 -2.37
N SER A 72 -9.81 6.56 -3.28
CA SER A 72 -10.42 5.25 -3.56
C SER A 72 -9.36 4.19 -3.94
N PHE A 73 -8.41 4.53 -4.83
CA PHE A 73 -7.33 3.61 -5.20
C PHE A 73 -6.41 3.27 -4.01
N LEU A 74 -6.11 4.24 -3.14
CA LEU A 74 -5.32 4.03 -1.92
C LEU A 74 -6.05 3.17 -0.89
N THR A 75 -7.36 3.36 -0.73
CA THR A 75 -8.20 2.53 0.14
C THR A 75 -8.25 1.10 -0.38
N HIS A 76 -8.43 0.90 -1.68
CA HIS A 76 -8.35 -0.43 -2.29
C HIS A 76 -6.99 -1.10 -2.01
N GLN A 77 -5.88 -0.37 -2.17
CA GLN A 77 -4.55 -0.87 -1.82
C GLN A 77 -4.44 -1.35 -0.37
N ALA A 78 -4.95 -0.57 0.60
CA ALA A 78 -4.94 -0.99 2.01
C ALA A 78 -5.75 -2.27 2.24
N THR A 79 -6.91 -2.40 1.59
CA THR A 79 -7.76 -3.59 1.74
C THR A 79 -7.13 -4.86 1.16
N VAL A 80 -6.43 -4.75 0.03
CA VAL A 80 -5.74 -5.89 -0.60
C VAL A 80 -4.65 -6.43 0.32
N MET A 81 -3.95 -5.59 1.07
CA MET A 81 -2.95 -6.05 2.06
C MET A 81 -3.57 -6.95 3.15
N ILE A 82 -4.86 -6.77 3.47
CA ILE A 82 -5.57 -7.54 4.50
C ILE A 82 -6.20 -8.83 3.91
N VAL A 83 -6.68 -8.76 2.67
CA VAL A 83 -7.53 -9.80 2.05
C VAL A 83 -6.78 -10.64 1.00
N SER A 84 -5.56 -10.27 0.62
CA SER A 84 -4.77 -10.97 -0.42
C SER A 84 -4.66 -12.48 -0.17
N ASP A 85 -4.46 -12.91 1.07
CA ASP A 85 -4.40 -14.32 1.45
C ASP A 85 -5.69 -15.07 1.15
N PHE A 86 -6.85 -14.45 1.40
CA PHE A 86 -8.17 -15.03 1.16
C PHE A 86 -8.52 -15.12 -0.32
N LEU A 87 -7.90 -14.27 -1.16
CA LEU A 87 -8.17 -14.26 -2.60
C LEU A 87 -7.37 -15.31 -3.36
N LYS A 88 -6.31 -15.90 -2.78
CA LYS A 88 -5.39 -16.83 -3.45
C LYS A 88 -6.10 -17.97 -4.16
N ASP A 89 -7.16 -18.51 -3.55
CA ASP A 89 -7.90 -19.68 -4.03
C ASP A 89 -8.81 -19.40 -5.24
N PHE A 90 -9.06 -18.13 -5.59
CA PHE A 90 -10.04 -17.75 -6.63
C PHE A 90 -9.42 -16.89 -7.75
N PRO A 91 -8.77 -17.51 -8.77
CA PRO A 91 -8.05 -16.77 -9.81
C PRO A 91 -8.95 -15.84 -10.65
N LEU A 92 -10.18 -16.26 -10.95
CA LEU A 92 -11.12 -15.44 -11.74
C LEU A 92 -11.55 -14.18 -10.99
N ARG A 93 -11.78 -14.28 -9.67
CA ARG A 93 -12.11 -13.13 -8.81
C ARG A 93 -10.95 -12.13 -8.74
N ARG A 94 -9.72 -12.63 -8.73
CA ARG A 94 -8.50 -11.79 -8.79
C ARG A 94 -8.38 -11.09 -10.15
N ALA A 95 -8.64 -11.80 -11.25
CA ALA A 95 -8.47 -11.24 -12.60
C ALA A 95 -9.43 -10.08 -12.85
N TRP A 96 -10.68 -10.24 -12.42
CA TRP A 96 -11.67 -9.16 -12.47
C TRP A 96 -11.23 -7.91 -11.69
N ARG A 97 -10.71 -8.07 -10.47
CA ARG A 97 -10.20 -6.95 -9.68
C ARG A 97 -9.00 -6.29 -10.33
N MET A 98 -8.10 -7.08 -10.91
CA MET A 98 -6.94 -6.55 -11.60
C MET A 98 -7.32 -5.67 -12.79
N LEU A 99 -8.34 -6.04 -13.55
CA LEU A 99 -8.85 -5.22 -14.66
C LEU A 99 -9.26 -3.83 -14.16
N TRP A 100 -9.99 -3.76 -13.07
CA TRP A 100 -10.43 -2.49 -12.49
C TRP A 100 -9.29 -1.72 -11.79
N VAL A 101 -8.31 -2.42 -11.19
CA VAL A 101 -7.08 -1.81 -10.66
C VAL A 101 -6.28 -1.13 -11.76
N ILE A 102 -6.15 -1.77 -12.92
CA ILE A 102 -5.47 -1.18 -14.09
C ILE A 102 -6.26 0.03 -14.59
N ALA A 103 -7.58 -0.07 -14.66
CA ALA A 103 -8.44 1.03 -15.10
C ALA A 103 -8.31 2.26 -14.18
N ILE A 104 -8.49 2.11 -12.86
CA ILE A 104 -8.37 3.22 -11.93
C ILE A 104 -6.94 3.78 -11.89
N PHE A 105 -5.92 2.92 -11.98
CA PHE A 105 -4.53 3.37 -12.03
C PHE A 105 -4.25 4.22 -13.28
N ALA A 106 -4.74 3.79 -14.45
CA ALA A 106 -4.58 4.56 -15.68
C ALA A 106 -5.20 5.96 -15.53
N PHE A 107 -6.40 6.06 -14.95
CA PHE A 107 -6.99 7.35 -14.64
C PHE A 107 -6.16 8.14 -13.63
N VAL A 108 -5.79 7.58 -12.47
CA VAL A 108 -4.97 8.29 -11.46
C VAL A 108 -3.68 8.81 -12.09
N PHE A 109 -3.00 8.00 -12.90
CA PHE A 109 -1.76 8.37 -13.58
C PHE A 109 -1.97 9.51 -14.58
N LEU A 110 -2.97 9.41 -15.46
CA LEU A 110 -3.30 10.46 -16.42
C LEU A 110 -3.67 11.77 -15.73
N ASN A 111 -4.53 11.72 -14.71
CA ASN A 111 -4.92 12.90 -13.94
C ASN A 111 -3.75 13.50 -13.17
N ASN A 112 -2.81 12.68 -12.68
CA ASN A 112 -1.58 13.17 -12.05
C ASN A 112 -0.73 13.99 -13.04
N LEU A 113 -0.64 13.58 -14.31
CA LEU A 113 0.02 14.38 -15.36
C LEU A 113 -0.68 15.73 -15.58
N VAL A 114 -2.01 15.74 -15.57
CA VAL A 114 -2.84 16.94 -15.79
C VAL A 114 -2.74 17.91 -14.61
N VAL A 115 -2.93 17.44 -13.38
CA VAL A 115 -2.97 18.27 -12.16
C VAL A 115 -1.62 18.91 -11.85
N TYR A 116 -0.52 18.21 -12.09
CA TYR A 116 0.84 18.72 -11.86
C TYR A 116 1.48 19.33 -13.13
N SER A 117 0.70 19.55 -14.19
CA SER A 117 1.16 20.30 -15.36
C SER A 117 1.33 21.80 -15.04
N SER A 118 2.19 22.48 -15.79
CA SER A 118 2.45 23.92 -15.64
C SER A 118 1.22 24.80 -15.95
N HIS A 119 0.26 24.28 -16.69
CA HIS A 119 -0.94 25.00 -17.12
C HIS A 119 -2.09 24.89 -16.14
N PHE A 120 -1.97 24.02 -15.12
CA PHE A 120 -3.04 23.78 -14.15
C PHE A 120 -3.06 24.88 -13.09
N ARG A 121 -4.12 25.69 -13.11
CA ARG A 121 -4.37 26.76 -12.14
C ARG A 121 -5.71 26.51 -11.46
N SER A 122 -5.67 26.03 -10.22
CA SER A 122 -6.89 25.78 -9.44
C SER A 122 -7.69 27.04 -9.14
N ASP A 123 -7.04 28.20 -9.12
CA ASP A 123 -7.63 29.45 -8.62
C ASP A 123 -8.28 30.29 -9.74
N SER A 124 -8.16 29.87 -11.00
CA SER A 124 -8.61 30.66 -12.15
C SER A 124 -10.07 30.40 -12.56
N GLY A 125 -10.78 29.45 -11.93
CA GLY A 125 -12.15 29.07 -12.30
C GLY A 125 -12.32 28.52 -13.73
N LEU A 126 -11.23 28.38 -14.49
CA LEU A 126 -11.24 27.97 -15.89
C LEU A 126 -11.72 26.52 -16.03
N SER A 127 -12.32 26.20 -17.18
CA SER A 127 -12.64 24.81 -17.53
C SER A 127 -11.36 23.99 -17.73
N VAL A 128 -11.49 22.69 -17.52
CA VAL A 128 -10.38 21.73 -17.69
C VAL A 128 -9.99 21.60 -19.17
N LEU A 129 -10.95 21.74 -20.09
CA LEU A 129 -10.71 21.64 -21.52
C LEU A 129 -9.62 22.61 -22.02
N CYS A 130 -9.54 23.81 -21.43
CA CYS A 130 -8.51 24.81 -21.76
C CYS A 130 -7.07 24.31 -21.51
N LEU A 131 -6.91 23.21 -20.77
CA LEU A 131 -5.61 22.62 -20.42
C LEU A 131 -5.07 21.65 -21.48
N PHE A 132 -5.90 21.23 -22.45
CA PHE A 132 -5.53 20.32 -23.53
C PHE A 132 -5.42 21.05 -24.89
N PRO A 133 -4.48 22.01 -25.08
CA PRO A 133 -4.34 22.67 -26.35
C PRO A 133 -3.88 21.68 -27.44
N PRO A 134 -4.28 21.87 -28.72
CA PRO A 134 -3.92 21.00 -29.84
C PRO A 134 -2.41 20.99 -30.20
N LYS A 135 -1.58 21.74 -29.47
CA LYS A 135 -0.13 21.77 -29.60
C LYS A 135 0.49 21.50 -28.23
N LEU A 136 0.78 20.24 -27.93
CA LEU A 136 1.76 19.88 -26.89
C LEU A 136 3.16 20.31 -27.38
N SER A 137 3.44 21.62 -27.42
CA SER A 137 4.83 22.07 -27.52
C SER A 137 5.49 21.84 -26.17
N ALA A 138 6.45 20.92 -26.12
CA ALA A 138 7.24 20.53 -24.93
C ALA A 138 8.14 21.66 -24.37
N THR A 139 7.84 22.92 -24.69
CA THR A 139 8.69 24.09 -24.52
C THR A 139 7.87 25.20 -23.88
N ASN A 140 7.63 25.09 -22.57
CA ASN A 140 7.50 26.19 -21.60
C ASN A 140 7.21 25.59 -20.21
N TYR A 141 8.27 25.49 -19.39
CA TYR A 141 8.28 24.83 -18.07
C TYR A 141 8.35 25.87 -16.93
N PRO A 142 7.40 25.88 -15.98
CA PRO A 142 7.74 25.79 -14.53
C PRO A 142 6.62 25.09 -13.68
N ALA A 143 6.71 24.67 -12.40
CA ALA A 143 7.71 24.78 -11.33
C ALA A 143 7.97 23.44 -10.55
N ASN A 144 7.16 22.38 -10.72
CA ASN A 144 7.23 21.17 -9.85
C ASN A 144 7.49 19.85 -10.60
N LYS A 145 8.40 19.83 -11.59
CA LYS A 145 8.76 18.57 -12.30
C LYS A 145 9.16 17.46 -11.35
N ILE A 146 9.89 17.83 -10.30
CA ILE A 146 10.33 16.90 -9.26
C ILE A 146 9.12 16.25 -8.59
N LEU A 147 8.11 17.04 -8.19
CA LEU A 147 6.91 16.51 -7.55
C LEU A 147 6.12 15.60 -8.49
N LEU A 148 5.95 15.98 -9.77
CA LEU A 148 5.29 15.13 -10.76
C LEU A 148 5.99 13.78 -10.92
N ILE A 149 7.33 13.80 -11.04
CA ILE A 149 8.14 12.58 -11.17
C ILE A 149 7.99 11.74 -9.90
N LEU A 150 8.11 12.36 -8.72
CA LEU A 150 8.00 11.68 -7.43
C LEU A 150 6.60 11.05 -7.25
N THR A 151 5.52 11.79 -7.50
CA THR A 151 4.16 11.25 -7.37
C THR A 151 3.89 10.14 -8.39
N SER A 152 4.42 10.27 -9.62
CA SER A 152 4.30 9.23 -10.64
C SER A 152 5.02 7.94 -10.26
N ILE A 153 6.26 8.04 -9.74
CA ILE A 153 7.01 6.90 -9.21
C ILE A 153 6.23 6.25 -8.06
N PHE A 154 5.65 7.07 -7.20
CA PHE A 154 4.91 6.62 -6.03
C PHE A 154 3.62 5.88 -6.40
N TRP A 155 2.88 6.36 -7.40
CA TRP A 155 1.72 5.66 -7.95
C TRP A 155 2.11 4.35 -8.64
N ALA A 156 3.20 4.36 -9.43
CA ALA A 156 3.72 3.16 -10.09
C ALA A 156 4.17 2.09 -9.06
N TRP A 157 4.82 2.51 -7.97
CA TRP A 157 5.10 1.62 -6.84
C TRP A 157 3.80 1.05 -6.29
N GLY A 158 2.79 1.89 -6.02
CA GLY A 158 1.47 1.42 -5.54
C GLY A 158 0.86 0.33 -6.43
N LEU A 159 0.90 0.51 -7.76
CA LEU A 159 0.45 -0.53 -8.71
C LEU A 159 1.28 -1.82 -8.58
N LEU A 160 2.61 -1.72 -8.54
CA LEU A 160 3.50 -2.88 -8.39
C LEU A 160 3.23 -3.64 -7.09
N ALA A 161 2.95 -2.93 -5.99
CA ALA A 161 2.58 -3.55 -4.72
C ALA A 161 1.27 -4.33 -4.83
N VAL A 162 0.23 -3.74 -5.46
CA VAL A 162 -1.03 -4.46 -5.72
C VAL A 162 -0.82 -5.66 -6.63
N VAL A 163 0.00 -5.54 -7.68
CA VAL A 163 0.30 -6.67 -8.58
C VAL A 163 1.02 -7.79 -7.84
N ARG A 164 1.96 -7.45 -6.94
CA ARG A 164 2.69 -8.43 -6.14
C ARG A 164 1.75 -9.24 -5.23
N ASP A 165 0.81 -8.57 -4.57
CA ASP A 165 -0.10 -9.19 -3.61
C ASP A 165 -1.27 -9.89 -4.34
N LEU A 166 -1.89 -9.15 -5.26
CA LEU A 166 -2.51 -9.50 -6.54
C LEU A 166 -2.28 -10.88 -7.16
N PHE A 167 -1.10 -11.00 -7.79
CA PHE A 167 -0.70 -11.97 -8.80
C PHE A 167 0.81 -12.24 -8.71
N PRO A 168 1.27 -12.95 -7.66
CA PRO A 168 2.67 -13.40 -7.58
C PRO A 168 3.09 -14.26 -8.78
N GLU A 169 2.15 -14.98 -9.40
CA GLU A 169 2.40 -15.75 -10.62
C GLU A 169 2.69 -14.88 -11.84
N LEU A 170 1.98 -13.74 -11.98
CA LEU A 170 2.26 -12.80 -13.07
C LEU A 170 3.65 -12.19 -12.89
N LEU A 171 4.05 -11.86 -11.66
CA LEU A 171 5.40 -11.39 -11.37
C LEU A 171 6.45 -12.46 -11.70
N SER A 172 6.14 -13.73 -11.44
CA SER A 172 7.00 -14.87 -11.78
C SER A 172 7.09 -15.08 -13.28
N CYS A 173 5.99 -14.92 -14.01
CA CYS A 173 5.94 -14.96 -15.47
C CYS A 173 6.71 -13.78 -16.09
N LEU A 174 6.50 -12.56 -15.60
CA LEU A 174 7.27 -11.38 -15.99
C LEU A 174 8.75 -11.58 -15.70
N ARG A 175 9.13 -12.15 -14.56
CA ARG A 175 10.52 -12.50 -14.25
C ARG A 175 11.09 -13.53 -15.22
N LYS A 176 10.30 -14.53 -15.64
CA LYS A 176 10.68 -15.50 -16.68
C LYS A 176 10.81 -14.85 -18.07
N LEU A 177 9.92 -13.92 -18.40
CA LEU A 177 9.93 -13.17 -19.66
C LEU A 177 11.14 -12.24 -19.74
N PHE A 178 11.43 -11.54 -18.65
CA PHE A 178 12.60 -10.69 -18.49
C PHE A 178 13.86 -11.46 -18.06
N ARG A 179 13.83 -12.80 -18.03
CA ARG A 179 14.99 -13.65 -17.71
C ARG A 179 16.26 -13.30 -18.51
N PRO A 180 16.24 -12.89 -19.79
CA PRO A 180 17.46 -12.46 -20.47
C PRO A 180 17.98 -11.09 -19.98
N LEU A 181 17.10 -10.23 -19.46
CA LEU A 181 17.46 -8.92 -18.92
C LEU A 181 17.92 -8.99 -17.45
N VAL A 182 17.40 -9.96 -16.69
CA VAL A 182 17.75 -10.20 -15.28
C VAL A 182 19.26 -10.32 -15.04
N PRO A 183 20.07 -11.11 -15.78
CA PRO A 183 21.51 -11.20 -15.53
C PRO A 183 22.24 -9.89 -15.82
N MET A 184 21.74 -9.06 -16.74
CA MET A 184 22.29 -7.73 -16.99
C MET A 184 21.97 -6.78 -15.83
N LEU A 185 20.72 -6.81 -15.34
CA LEU A 185 20.28 -6.01 -14.20
C LEU A 185 20.97 -6.45 -12.90
N GLU A 186 21.14 -7.76 -12.71
CA GLU A 186 21.81 -8.36 -11.56
C GLU A 186 23.31 -8.08 -11.59
N LYS A 187 23.97 -8.11 -12.76
CA LYS A 187 25.36 -7.63 -12.89
C LYS A 187 25.46 -6.15 -12.56
N ALA A 188 24.57 -5.31 -13.10
CA ALA A 188 24.55 -3.89 -12.77
C ALA A 188 24.33 -3.68 -11.26
N PHE A 189 23.39 -4.39 -10.65
CA PHE A 189 23.10 -4.29 -9.22
C PHE A 189 24.22 -4.86 -8.33
N ASN A 190 24.91 -5.91 -8.76
CA ASN A 190 26.07 -6.46 -8.05
C ASN A 190 27.28 -5.52 -8.14
N ILE A 191 27.46 -4.83 -9.25
CA ILE A 191 28.47 -3.78 -9.42
C ILE A 191 28.12 -2.57 -8.55
N ILE A 192 26.87 -2.12 -8.60
CA ILE A 192 26.38 -0.95 -7.84
C ILE A 192 26.35 -1.21 -6.34
N SER A 193 25.91 -2.40 -5.90
CA SER A 193 25.82 -2.73 -4.47
C SER A 193 27.17 -3.14 -3.87
N GLY A 194 28.19 -3.45 -4.69
CA GLY A 194 29.51 -3.86 -4.22
C GLY A 194 29.56 -5.23 -3.54
N GLN A 195 28.44 -5.99 -3.50
CA GLN A 195 28.35 -7.27 -2.81
C GLN A 195 29.35 -8.30 -3.36
N GLY A 196 29.52 -8.36 -4.68
CA GLY A 196 30.48 -9.26 -5.31
C GLY A 196 31.93 -8.92 -4.94
N ILE A 197 32.26 -7.62 -4.86
CA ILE A 197 33.59 -7.15 -4.49
C ILE A 197 33.87 -7.43 -3.01
N TYR A 198 32.86 -7.30 -2.15
CA TYR A 198 32.99 -7.63 -0.73
C TYR A 198 33.22 -9.12 -0.48
N LEU A 199 32.45 -10.00 -1.13
CA LEU A 199 32.65 -11.45 -1.03
C LEU A 199 34.03 -11.85 -1.57
N TRP A 200 34.46 -11.26 -2.69
CA TRP A 200 35.79 -11.47 -3.24
C TRP A 200 36.91 -11.01 -2.29
N ALA A 201 36.77 -9.82 -1.69
CA ALA A 201 37.71 -9.32 -0.67
C ALA A 201 37.75 -10.21 0.57
N GLN A 202 36.62 -10.83 0.94
CA GLN A 202 36.52 -11.78 2.05
C GLN A 202 37.22 -13.11 1.74
N GLU A 203 37.05 -13.65 0.54
CA GLU A 203 37.76 -14.86 0.10
C GLU A 203 39.27 -14.62 0.06
N ARG A 204 39.71 -13.46 -0.45
CA ARG A 204 41.13 -13.08 -0.48
C ARG A 204 41.73 -12.91 0.92
N GLU A 205 40.99 -12.37 1.89
CA GLU A 205 41.46 -12.30 3.28
C GLU A 205 41.67 -13.70 3.87
N LYS A 206 40.74 -14.63 3.64
CA LYS A 206 40.84 -16.02 4.16
C LYS A 206 42.01 -16.80 3.54
N ALA A 207 42.35 -16.50 2.28
CA ALA A 207 43.47 -17.12 1.58
C ALA A 207 44.84 -16.50 1.94
N THR A 208 44.88 -15.39 2.67
CA THR A 208 46.11 -14.66 3.00
C THR A 208 46.69 -15.11 4.34
N GLU A 209 48.01 -15.24 4.43
CA GLU A 209 48.73 -15.58 5.65
C GLU A 209 48.44 -14.63 6.83
N PRO A 210 48.40 -15.15 8.07
CA PRO A 210 47.85 -14.42 9.21
C PRO A 210 48.61 -13.15 9.63
N GLN A 211 49.90 -13.02 9.29
CA GLN A 211 50.77 -11.88 9.64
C GLN A 211 51.09 -10.93 8.48
N SER A 212 50.50 -11.13 7.30
CA SER A 212 50.79 -10.31 6.12
C SER A 212 50.17 -8.91 6.20
N ALA A 213 50.93 -7.89 5.76
CA ALA A 213 50.42 -6.53 5.52
C ALA A 213 49.22 -6.49 4.54
N SER A 214 49.14 -7.44 3.61
CA SER A 214 48.01 -7.55 2.69
C SER A 214 46.69 -7.90 3.40
N ARG A 215 46.74 -8.56 4.57
CA ARG A 215 45.54 -8.85 5.37
C ARG A 215 44.89 -7.59 5.91
N TYR A 216 45.69 -6.62 6.36
CA TYR A 216 45.18 -5.32 6.80
C TYR A 216 44.55 -4.53 5.65
N MET A 217 45.13 -4.59 4.45
CA MET A 217 44.57 -3.96 3.25
C MET A 217 43.19 -4.55 2.88
N TRP A 218 43.04 -5.88 2.90
CA TRP A 218 41.75 -6.53 2.65
C TRP A 218 40.69 -6.18 3.70
N ARG A 219 41.07 -6.08 4.98
CA ARG A 219 40.17 -5.62 6.04
C ARG A 219 39.72 -4.17 5.86
N LEU A 220 40.64 -3.28 5.46
CA LEU A 220 40.30 -1.88 5.18
C LEU A 220 39.32 -1.76 4.01
N LEU A 221 39.55 -2.52 2.93
CA LEU A 221 38.65 -2.57 1.78
C LEU A 221 37.25 -3.09 2.17
N GLN A 222 37.17 -4.14 2.98
CA GLN A 222 35.90 -4.64 3.51
C GLN A 222 35.20 -3.58 4.38
N ALA A 223 35.93 -2.86 5.23
CA ALA A 223 35.36 -1.80 6.06
C ALA A 223 34.77 -0.65 5.23
N ILE A 224 35.40 -0.31 4.10
CA ILE A 224 34.91 0.71 3.16
C ILE A 224 33.67 0.23 2.38
N LEU A 225 33.66 -1.04 1.95
CA LEU A 225 32.56 -1.62 1.17
C LEU A 225 31.33 -1.98 2.03
N PHE A 226 31.50 -2.16 3.34
CA PHE A 226 30.42 -2.58 4.22
C PHE A 226 29.27 -1.56 4.34
N PRO A 227 29.50 -0.25 4.58
CA PRO A 227 28.42 0.76 4.62
C PRO A 227 27.53 0.83 3.37
N PRO A 228 28.05 0.91 2.13
CA PRO A 228 27.19 0.96 0.94
C PRO A 228 26.40 -0.33 0.71
N ILE A 229 26.97 -1.49 1.07
CA ILE A 229 26.23 -2.77 1.03
C ILE A 229 25.08 -2.75 2.03
N VAL A 230 25.35 -2.35 3.28
CA VAL A 230 24.31 -2.23 4.32
C VAL A 230 23.23 -1.26 3.85
N PHE A 231 23.60 -0.13 3.27
CA PHE A 231 22.66 0.87 2.75
C PHE A 231 21.78 0.30 1.61
N SER A 232 22.39 -0.29 0.58
CA SER A 232 21.68 -0.88 -0.56
C SER A 232 20.77 -2.04 -0.13
N PHE A 233 21.26 -2.91 0.76
CA PHE A 233 20.48 -3.98 1.36
C PHE A 233 19.29 -3.42 2.17
N SER A 234 19.54 -2.41 3.01
CA SER A 234 18.49 -1.75 3.79
C SER A 234 17.43 -1.13 2.89
N LEU A 235 17.83 -0.45 1.81
CA LEU A 235 16.89 0.17 0.87
C LEU A 235 16.04 -0.88 0.16
N THR A 236 16.63 -2.00 -0.24
CA THR A 236 15.90 -3.11 -0.88
C THR A 236 14.90 -3.74 0.09
N GLN A 237 15.30 -3.96 1.35
CA GLN A 237 14.42 -4.47 2.41
C GLN A 237 13.30 -3.47 2.74
N LEU A 238 13.61 -2.18 2.73
CA LEU A 238 12.66 -1.10 2.96
C LEU A 238 11.58 -1.09 1.87
N VAL A 239 11.99 -1.07 0.60
CA VAL A 239 11.07 -1.03 -0.55
C VAL A 239 10.20 -2.29 -0.61
N SER A 240 10.72 -3.43 -0.16
CA SER A 240 9.96 -4.69 -0.11
C SER A 240 9.07 -4.84 1.14
N SER A 241 9.10 -3.90 2.08
CA SER A 241 8.43 -4.05 3.37
C SER A 241 6.95 -3.67 3.30
N THR A 242 6.09 -4.53 3.84
CA THR A 242 4.66 -4.25 4.00
C THR A 242 4.38 -3.06 4.92
N VAL A 243 5.24 -2.82 5.91
CA VAL A 243 5.13 -1.65 6.81
C VAL A 243 5.30 -0.35 6.05
N ILE A 244 6.22 -0.34 5.08
CA ILE A 244 6.49 0.83 4.24
C ILE A 244 5.35 1.04 3.26
N ASP A 245 4.82 -0.02 2.67
CA ASP A 245 3.62 0.07 1.83
C ASP A 245 2.42 0.62 2.63
N LEU A 246 2.21 0.19 3.88
CA LEU A 246 1.15 0.71 4.74
C LEU A 246 1.36 2.20 5.06
N PHE A 247 2.58 2.56 5.45
CA PHE A 247 2.95 3.93 5.74
C PHE A 247 2.77 4.86 4.52
N ARG A 248 3.19 4.38 3.35
CA ARG A 248 2.99 5.02 2.05
C ARG A 248 1.51 5.28 1.77
N ILE A 249 0.63 4.33 2.07
CA ILE A 249 -0.82 4.49 1.88
C ILE A 249 -1.38 5.53 2.86
N ILE A 250 -1.04 5.45 4.15
CA ILE A 250 -1.54 6.39 5.17
C ILE A 250 -1.10 7.82 4.87
N THR A 251 0.18 8.02 4.59
CA THR A 251 0.73 9.35 4.25
C THR A 251 0.04 9.95 3.02
N SER A 252 -0.27 9.12 2.03
CA SER A 252 -0.99 9.55 0.83
C SER A 252 -2.46 9.86 1.10
N LEU A 253 -3.14 9.06 1.91
CA LEU A 253 -4.51 9.34 2.32
C LEU A 253 -4.61 10.65 3.09
N VAL A 254 -3.64 10.93 3.98
CA VAL A 254 -3.55 12.21 4.67
C VAL A 254 -3.27 13.34 3.68
N ALA A 255 -2.31 13.18 2.77
CA ALA A 255 -1.97 14.19 1.78
C ALA A 255 -3.15 14.53 0.84
N THR A 256 -3.86 13.52 0.34
CA THR A 256 -5.07 13.72 -0.49
C THR A 256 -6.19 14.41 0.30
N SER A 257 -6.39 14.02 1.56
CA SER A 257 -7.38 14.64 2.45
C SER A 257 -7.07 16.11 2.74
N LEU A 258 -5.80 16.44 3.03
CA LEU A 258 -5.34 17.82 3.17
C LEU A 258 -5.46 18.60 1.86
N GLY A 259 -5.21 17.96 0.71
CA GLY A 259 -5.39 18.54 -0.62
C GLY A 259 -6.84 18.95 -0.88
N ILE A 260 -7.81 18.12 -0.50
CA ILE A 260 -9.25 18.44 -0.59
C ILE A 260 -9.59 19.61 0.32
N SER A 261 -9.17 19.56 1.60
CA SER A 261 -9.46 20.63 2.57
C SER A 261 -8.89 21.98 2.16
N ARG A 262 -7.67 22.02 1.61
CA ARG A 262 -7.03 23.25 1.11
C ARG A 262 -7.68 23.78 -0.15
N SER A 263 -8.21 22.89 -0.99
CA SER A 263 -8.93 23.33 -2.18
C SER A 263 -10.16 24.14 -1.77
N LYS A 264 -10.90 23.71 -0.74
CA LYS A 264 -12.12 24.41 -0.25
C LYS A 264 -11.89 25.83 0.28
N THR A 265 -10.67 26.20 0.66
CA THR A 265 -10.37 27.54 1.19
C THR A 265 -10.05 28.59 0.10
N SER A 266 -10.00 28.22 -1.19
CA SER A 266 -9.77 29.19 -2.27
C SER A 266 -11.08 29.94 -2.59
N SER A 267 -11.20 31.16 -2.08
CA SER A 267 -12.42 31.97 -1.93
C SER A 267 -13.16 32.42 -3.21
N TYR A 268 -12.84 31.90 -4.40
CA TYR A 268 -13.39 32.41 -5.67
C TYR A 268 -14.62 31.64 -6.21
N VAL A 269 -15.05 30.54 -5.56
CA VAL A 269 -16.13 29.66 -6.04
C VAL A 269 -17.07 29.32 -4.89
N VAL A 270 -17.74 30.31 -4.30
CA VAL A 270 -18.59 30.11 -3.10
C VAL A 270 -20.09 30.11 -3.40
N ASP A 271 -20.55 30.66 -4.53
CA ASP A 271 -22.01 30.83 -4.74
C ASP A 271 -22.72 29.63 -5.38
N GLU A 272 -22.05 28.78 -6.17
CA GLU A 272 -22.70 27.61 -6.81
C GLU A 272 -22.68 26.31 -5.96
N ASP A 273 -21.77 26.20 -4.99
CA ASP A 273 -21.50 24.96 -4.24
C ASP A 273 -22.44 24.73 -3.04
N SER A 274 -23.35 25.67 -2.75
CA SER A 274 -24.26 25.59 -1.58
C SER A 274 -25.50 24.72 -1.82
N VAL A 275 -25.77 24.34 -3.08
CA VAL A 275 -26.96 23.58 -3.47
C VAL A 275 -26.61 22.12 -3.66
N TRP A 276 -27.22 21.25 -2.84
CA TRP A 276 -27.02 19.81 -2.96
C TRP A 276 -27.68 19.27 -4.23
N ASN A 277 -26.87 18.91 -5.21
CA ASN A 277 -27.36 18.34 -6.46
C ASN A 277 -27.74 16.85 -6.28
N PHE A 278 -28.68 16.36 -7.09
CA PHE A 278 -29.14 14.97 -7.07
C PHE A 278 -27.98 13.95 -7.08
N GLY A 279 -26.91 14.23 -7.85
CA GLY A 279 -25.71 13.39 -7.89
C GLY A 279 -24.92 13.34 -6.58
N GLN A 280 -24.90 14.41 -5.78
CA GLN A 280 -24.25 14.45 -4.48
C GLN A 280 -25.04 13.64 -3.44
N ILE A 281 -26.37 13.75 -3.45
CA ILE A 281 -27.27 12.93 -2.62
C ILE A 281 -27.14 11.45 -2.97
N MET A 282 -27.19 11.13 -4.27
CA MET A 282 -27.05 9.75 -4.78
C MET A 282 -25.72 9.14 -4.34
N SER A 283 -24.63 9.91 -4.41
CA SER A 283 -23.30 9.43 -3.99
C SER A 283 -23.25 9.05 -2.51
N ILE A 284 -23.98 9.77 -1.64
CA ILE A 284 -24.10 9.43 -0.21
C ILE A 284 -24.92 8.15 -0.01
N PHE A 285 -26.02 7.97 -0.74
CA PHE A 285 -26.80 6.74 -0.69
C PHE A 285 -26.01 5.53 -1.22
N LEU A 286 -25.22 5.70 -2.27
CA LEU A 286 -24.31 4.66 -2.76
C LEU A 286 -23.22 4.33 -1.73
N LEU A 287 -22.79 5.29 -0.91
CA LEU A 287 -21.88 5.05 0.21
C LEU A 287 -22.56 4.35 1.39
N ALA A 288 -23.87 4.53 1.56
CA ALA A 288 -24.64 3.92 2.63
C ALA A 288 -24.85 2.41 2.42
N LEU A 289 -24.98 1.95 1.17
CA LEU A 289 -25.12 0.52 0.83
C LEU A 289 -24.02 -0.37 1.44
N PRO A 290 -22.72 -0.07 1.28
CA PRO A 290 -21.65 -0.79 1.97
C PRO A 290 -21.77 -0.81 3.49
N LEU A 291 -22.17 0.31 4.09
CA LEU A 291 -22.33 0.42 5.53
C LEU A 291 -23.48 -0.46 6.01
N PHE A 292 -24.59 -0.51 5.28
CA PHE A 292 -25.69 -1.42 5.59
C PHE A 292 -25.27 -2.88 5.46
N GLN A 293 -24.54 -3.26 4.42
CA GLN A 293 -24.01 -4.63 4.27
C GLN A 293 -23.03 -5.01 5.39
N ALA A 294 -22.17 -4.08 5.82
CA ALA A 294 -21.29 -4.29 6.95
C ALA A 294 -22.08 -4.45 8.25
N LEU A 295 -23.10 -3.61 8.48
CA LEU A 295 -23.97 -3.69 9.65
C LEU A 295 -24.78 -4.98 9.69
N GLU A 296 -25.29 -5.45 8.56
CA GLU A 296 -26.04 -6.71 8.43
C GLU A 296 -25.16 -7.91 8.77
N LEU A 297 -23.95 -7.97 8.21
CA LEU A 297 -22.99 -9.05 8.51
C LEU A 297 -22.53 -9.04 9.98
N LEU A 298 -22.42 -7.86 10.59
CA LEU A 298 -22.15 -7.74 12.03
C LEU A 298 -23.34 -8.18 12.88
N TYR A 299 -24.57 -7.89 12.43
CA TYR A 299 -25.80 -8.30 13.10
C TYR A 299 -26.00 -9.83 13.03
N GLU A 300 -25.76 -10.44 11.87
CA GLU A 300 -25.80 -11.90 11.70
C GLU A 300 -24.74 -12.61 12.57
N GLY A 301 -23.51 -12.07 12.62
CA GLY A 301 -22.45 -12.58 13.49
C GLY A 301 -22.79 -12.49 14.98
N TRP A 302 -23.55 -11.47 15.38
CA TRP A 302 -24.09 -11.36 16.73
C TRP A 302 -25.15 -12.42 17.02
N GLN A 303 -26.07 -12.67 16.08
CA GLN A 303 -27.13 -13.66 16.25
C GLN A 303 -26.61 -15.10 16.29
N ALA A 304 -25.50 -15.38 15.60
CA ALA A 304 -24.83 -16.68 15.58
C ALA A 304 -24.01 -17.00 16.84
N SER A 305 -23.81 -16.05 17.77
CA SER A 305 -23.20 -16.38 19.07
C SER A 305 -24.14 -17.28 19.88
N PRO A 306 -23.69 -18.45 20.35
CA PRO A 306 -24.56 -19.36 21.09
C PRO A 306 -25.05 -18.66 22.35
N ARG A 307 -26.37 -18.55 22.50
CA ARG A 307 -26.99 -18.20 23.78
C ARG A 307 -26.47 -19.21 24.81
N LYS A 308 -25.57 -18.78 25.68
CA LYS A 308 -25.25 -19.51 26.93
C LYS A 308 -26.56 -19.63 27.71
N GLY A 309 -27.25 -20.77 27.60
CA GLY A 309 -28.50 -20.99 28.31
C GLY A 309 -29.50 -21.96 27.69
N GLN A 310 -29.09 -22.87 26.79
CA GLN A 310 -29.93 -24.02 26.48
C GLN A 310 -29.11 -25.29 26.76
N VAL A 311 -29.26 -25.80 27.99
CA VAL A 311 -28.98 -27.20 28.29
C VAL A 311 -29.97 -27.99 27.46
N MET A 312 -29.51 -28.48 26.31
CA MET A 312 -30.22 -29.49 25.54
C MET A 312 -29.60 -30.80 25.97
N ASP A 313 -30.24 -31.45 26.96
CA ASP A 313 -30.05 -32.89 27.19
C ASP A 313 -30.38 -33.59 25.88
N LEU A 314 -29.35 -34.10 25.20
CA LEU A 314 -29.51 -35.05 24.12
C LEU A 314 -28.61 -36.24 24.43
N ASP A 315 -29.30 -37.37 24.55
CA ASP A 315 -28.84 -38.62 25.10
C ASP A 315 -27.52 -39.12 24.53
N ILE A 316 -26.65 -39.53 25.46
CA ILE A 316 -25.52 -40.40 25.19
C ILE A 316 -26.08 -41.77 24.82
N ASN A 317 -26.19 -42.05 23.52
CA ASN A 317 -25.93 -43.40 23.01
C ASN A 317 -25.79 -43.44 21.48
N SER A 318 -24.61 -43.91 21.06
CA SER A 318 -24.29 -44.67 19.83
C SER A 318 -23.19 -44.08 18.93
N SER A 319 -22.09 -44.84 18.91
CA SER A 319 -21.26 -45.20 17.76
C SER A 319 -20.43 -44.12 17.03
N SER A 320 -19.14 -44.13 17.35
CA SER A 320 -17.99 -44.17 16.44
C SER A 320 -18.22 -43.84 14.95
N ALA A 321 -17.70 -42.69 14.50
CA ALA A 321 -17.01 -42.55 13.21
C ALA A 321 -16.22 -41.22 13.16
N ASP A 322 -14.92 -41.33 13.41
CA ASP A 322 -13.80 -40.72 12.70
C ASP A 322 -14.10 -39.56 11.70
N LEU A 323 -13.62 -38.34 11.98
CA LEU A 323 -12.83 -37.57 11.00
C LEU A 323 -12.05 -36.41 11.65
N ASN A 324 -10.73 -36.53 11.57
CA ASN A 324 -9.72 -35.56 11.98
C ASN A 324 -9.89 -34.18 11.31
N GLN A 325 -9.89 -33.11 12.10
CA GLN A 325 -9.63 -31.74 11.62
C GLN A 325 -8.52 -31.11 12.48
N PRO A 326 -7.37 -30.72 11.91
CA PRO A 326 -6.27 -30.20 12.71
C PRO A 326 -6.56 -28.75 13.12
N THR A 327 -6.57 -28.51 14.43
CA THR A 327 -6.51 -27.18 15.03
C THR A 327 -5.16 -26.56 14.69
N VAL A 328 -5.13 -25.61 13.76
CA VAL A 328 -3.95 -24.81 13.45
C VAL A 328 -3.66 -23.87 14.63
N SER A 329 -2.52 -24.10 15.28
CA SER A 329 -2.01 -23.30 16.38
C SER A 329 -1.59 -21.92 15.87
N GLU A 330 -1.98 -20.88 16.60
CA GLU A 330 -1.72 -19.44 16.36
C GLU A 330 -0.20 -19.09 16.30
N ARG A 331 0.67 -20.07 16.57
CA ARG A 331 2.13 -19.94 16.58
C ARG A 331 2.78 -20.16 15.19
N ASP A 332 2.04 -20.64 14.19
CA ASP A 332 2.59 -20.97 12.86
C ASP A 332 2.52 -19.81 11.83
N VAL A 333 1.81 -18.72 12.15
CA VAL A 333 1.63 -17.58 11.23
C VAL A 333 2.93 -16.76 11.04
N PHE A 334 3.84 -16.78 12.01
CA PHE A 334 5.15 -16.12 11.87
C PHE A 334 6.22 -16.97 11.15
N GLN A 335 5.94 -18.25 10.84
CA GLN A 335 6.86 -19.08 10.06
C GLN A 335 6.63 -19.02 8.55
N PHE A 336 5.44 -18.63 8.08
CA PHE A 336 5.14 -18.66 6.65
C PHE A 336 5.90 -17.59 5.82
N SER A 337 6.32 -16.49 6.45
CA SER A 337 7.20 -15.49 5.83
C SER A 337 8.64 -16.03 5.62
N ARG A 338 9.00 -17.13 6.30
CA ARG A 338 10.31 -17.80 6.14
C ARG A 338 10.28 -18.86 5.03
N VAL A 339 9.12 -19.46 4.74
CA VAL A 339 8.99 -20.52 3.73
C VAL A 339 9.03 -19.98 2.31
N VAL A 340 8.50 -18.78 2.04
CA VAL A 340 8.55 -18.17 0.70
C VAL A 340 9.99 -17.74 0.31
N ASN A 341 10.88 -17.54 1.28
CA ASN A 341 12.30 -17.31 1.03
C ASN A 341 13.11 -18.61 0.81
N ALA A 342 12.57 -19.78 1.15
CA ALA A 342 13.29 -21.05 1.06
C ALA A 342 13.09 -21.76 -0.29
N GLU A 343 11.92 -21.61 -0.94
CA GLU A 343 11.61 -22.35 -2.18
C GLU A 343 12.10 -21.69 -3.47
N THR A 344 12.67 -20.49 -3.42
CA THR A 344 13.24 -19.83 -4.61
C THR A 344 14.71 -20.18 -4.89
N PHE A 345 15.33 -21.05 -4.09
CA PHE A 345 16.72 -21.50 -4.28
C PHE A 345 16.81 -23.03 -4.28
N ARG A 346 16.28 -23.65 -5.34
CA ARG A 346 16.63 -25.02 -5.74
C ARG A 346 17.26 -25.03 -7.13
N GLU A 347 18.24 -24.16 -7.34
CA GLU A 347 19.25 -24.32 -8.39
C GLU A 347 20.55 -24.78 -7.73
N ASN A 348 21.27 -25.67 -8.42
CA ASN A 348 22.45 -26.42 -7.99
C ASN A 348 23.37 -25.71 -6.96
N PRO A 349 23.89 -26.43 -5.94
CA PRO A 349 24.81 -25.85 -4.96
C PRO A 349 26.20 -25.68 -5.58
N THR A 350 26.40 -24.60 -6.31
CA THR A 350 27.73 -24.02 -6.49
C THR A 350 28.02 -23.13 -5.27
N SER A 351 29.27 -23.12 -4.83
CA SER A 351 29.76 -22.54 -3.57
C SER A 351 29.36 -21.08 -3.27
N THR A 352 28.87 -20.34 -4.26
CA THR A 352 28.42 -18.94 -4.16
C THR A 352 27.07 -18.76 -3.48
N ALA A 353 26.16 -19.75 -3.52
CA ALA A 353 24.85 -19.61 -2.88
C ALA A 353 24.96 -19.60 -1.34
N SER A 354 25.82 -20.46 -0.80
CA SER A 354 26.09 -20.58 0.65
C SER A 354 26.66 -19.28 1.25
N SER A 355 27.59 -18.61 0.54
CA SER A 355 28.20 -17.37 1.03
C SER A 355 27.23 -16.19 1.04
N SER A 356 26.27 -16.16 0.10
CA SER A 356 25.24 -15.11 0.05
C SER A 356 24.26 -15.18 1.23
N VAL A 357 23.91 -16.38 1.71
CA VAL A 357 23.00 -16.59 2.84
C VAL A 357 23.67 -16.18 4.15
N ASP A 358 24.93 -16.58 4.37
CA ASP A 358 25.72 -16.18 5.55
C ASP A 358 25.89 -14.65 5.60
N LEU A 359 26.11 -14.01 4.45
CA LEU A 359 26.21 -12.55 4.38
C LEU A 359 24.92 -11.85 4.83
N LYS A 360 23.76 -12.31 4.37
CA LYS A 360 22.46 -11.75 4.77
C LYS A 360 22.25 -11.88 6.28
N GLU A 361 22.53 -13.04 6.85
CA GLU A 361 22.37 -13.27 8.29
C GLU A 361 23.28 -12.37 9.13
N ARG A 362 24.53 -12.18 8.70
CA ARG A 362 25.46 -11.22 9.33
C ARG A 362 24.96 -9.78 9.22
N LEU A 363 24.42 -9.38 8.07
CA LEU A 363 23.86 -8.03 7.88
C LEU A 363 22.68 -7.80 8.82
N TYR A 364 21.77 -8.75 8.98
CA TYR A 364 20.64 -8.62 9.93
C TYR A 364 21.08 -8.54 11.40
N ARG A 365 22.12 -9.27 11.80
CA ARG A 365 22.67 -9.21 13.18
C ARG A 365 23.49 -7.95 13.45
N SER A 366 23.98 -7.29 12.40
CA SER A 366 24.81 -6.10 12.51
C SER A 366 24.14 -5.00 13.34
N LEU A 367 24.88 -4.45 14.30
CA LEU A 367 24.44 -3.29 15.08
C LEU A 367 24.23 -2.07 14.17
N ALA A 368 25.09 -1.91 13.15
CA ALA A 368 25.00 -0.82 12.18
C ALA A 368 23.67 -0.86 11.41
N PHE A 369 23.25 -2.05 10.96
CA PHE A 369 21.96 -2.23 10.29
C PHE A 369 20.78 -1.84 11.20
N ARG A 370 20.80 -2.29 12.47
CA ARG A 370 19.75 -1.97 13.44
C ARG A 370 19.67 -0.47 13.76
N ILE A 371 20.82 0.18 13.95
CA ILE A 371 20.90 1.62 14.19
C ILE A 371 20.41 2.39 12.96
N TRP A 372 20.89 2.02 11.77
CA TRP A 372 20.49 2.62 10.50
C TRP A 372 18.98 2.53 10.27
N MET A 373 18.39 1.36 10.48
CA MET A 373 16.95 1.17 10.35
C MET A 373 16.14 2.04 11.32
N ARG A 374 16.63 2.25 12.55
CA ARG A 374 15.97 3.17 13.51
C ARG A 374 16.01 4.62 13.03
N PHE A 375 17.16 5.10 12.54
CA PHE A 375 17.26 6.44 11.97
C PHE A 375 16.36 6.61 10.74
N LEU A 376 16.27 5.60 9.90
CA LEU A 376 15.42 5.62 8.71
C LEU A 376 13.94 5.71 9.10
N VAL A 377 13.48 4.92 10.07
CA VAL A 377 12.10 4.99 10.61
C VAL A 377 11.81 6.36 11.23
N LEU A 378 12.74 6.92 12.01
CA LEU A 378 12.60 8.26 12.57
C LEU A 378 12.53 9.33 11.47
N GLY A 379 13.38 9.24 10.44
CA GLY A 379 13.39 10.16 9.30
C GLY A 379 12.08 10.11 8.51
N MET A 380 11.54 8.92 8.25
CA MET A 380 10.23 8.77 7.60
C MET A 380 9.12 9.36 8.48
N THR A 381 9.12 9.07 9.77
CA THR A 381 8.13 9.60 10.72
C THR A 381 8.18 11.14 10.76
N ALA A 382 9.38 11.73 10.77
CA ALA A 382 9.57 13.17 10.70
C ALA A 382 9.07 13.76 9.38
N ALA A 383 9.39 13.13 8.24
CA ALA A 383 8.89 13.55 6.93
C ALA A 383 7.35 13.50 6.86
N THR A 384 6.74 12.49 7.46
CA THR A 384 5.27 12.41 7.57
C THR A 384 4.71 13.51 8.46
N CYS A 385 5.35 13.77 9.60
CA CYS A 385 4.95 14.88 10.46
C CYS A 385 5.01 16.21 9.70
N LEU A 386 6.04 16.44 8.87
CA LEU A 386 6.16 17.62 8.02
C LEU A 386 5.06 17.72 6.94
N VAL A 387 4.70 16.60 6.32
CA VAL A 387 3.59 16.55 5.35
C VAL A 387 2.25 16.81 6.06
N CYS A 388 2.01 16.18 7.22
CA CYS A 388 0.78 16.31 8.00
C CYS A 388 0.58 17.70 8.60
N THR A 389 1.65 18.34 9.06
CA THR A 389 1.63 19.72 9.58
C THR A 389 1.46 20.77 8.48
N GLY A 390 1.47 20.35 7.21
CA GLY A 390 1.19 21.22 6.09
C GLY A 390 2.34 22.15 5.70
N LEU A 391 3.49 22.04 6.36
CA LEU A 391 4.70 22.82 6.08
C LEU A 391 5.22 22.63 4.65
N PHE A 392 4.89 21.50 4.01
CA PHE A 392 5.26 21.25 2.61
C PHE A 392 4.43 22.03 1.58
N GLY A 393 3.38 22.75 2.00
CA GLY A 393 2.50 23.49 1.08
C GLY A 393 2.06 24.85 1.58
N GLN A 394 2.69 25.41 2.61
CA GLN A 394 2.82 26.86 2.62
C GLN A 394 3.84 27.16 1.54
N GLU A 395 3.39 27.90 0.53
CA GLU A 395 4.22 28.43 -0.53
C GLU A 395 5.59 28.85 0.03
N ILE A 396 6.65 28.27 -0.53
CA ILE A 396 7.90 29.00 -0.69
C ILE A 396 7.55 30.15 -1.63
N VAL A 397 6.94 31.20 -1.08
CA VAL A 397 6.96 32.54 -1.66
C VAL A 397 8.38 33.02 -1.44
N LEU A 398 9.21 32.80 -2.45
CA LEU A 398 10.45 33.53 -2.67
C LEU A 398 10.31 34.27 -3.99
#